data_AF-A0A3N5Q7D7-F1
#
_entry.id   AF-A0A3N5Q7D7-F1
#
_cell.length_a   1.000
_cell.length_b   1.000
_cell.length_c   1.000
_cell.angle_alpha   90.00
_cell.angle_beta   90.00
_cell.angle_gamma   90.00
#
_symmetry.space_group_name_H-M   'P 1'
#
loop_
_entity.id
_entity.type
_entity.pdbx_description
1 polymer ?
#
loop_
_entity_poly.entity_id
_entity_poly.type
_entity_poly.pdbx_seq_one_letter_code
_entity_poly.pdbx_strand_id
1 'polypeptide(L)'
;MRKLLEQVASYSADYLSSLKERRVGPSEEDLKLLNKLDFPLHDKSINAEEVIKLLNEVGSKATIAIAGGRFFGFVIGGSLPVTVAASWLNTTWDQNAGLFAGSPIGTVLEEVSLKWLLDIFNLPTESAGAFVTGATMANFTSLAAARNYLSK
;
A
#
# COMPACT_ATOMS: atom_id res chain seq x y z
N MET A 1 -0.30 5.06 21.95
CA MET A 1 -0.14 4.04 20.89
C MET A 1 -1.45 3.32 20.56
N ARG A 2 -2.04 2.50 21.45
CA ARG A 2 -3.31 1.79 21.17
C ARG A 2 -4.43 2.72 20.68
N LYS A 3 -4.69 3.81 21.41
CA LYS A 3 -5.68 4.84 21.05
C LYS A 3 -5.44 5.43 19.64
N LEU A 4 -4.19 5.65 19.28
CA LEU A 4 -3.81 6.18 17.96
C LEU A 4 -4.14 5.18 16.85
N LEU A 5 -3.82 3.91 17.04
CA LEU A 5 -4.14 2.84 16.08
C LEU A 5 -5.66 2.63 15.95
N GLU A 6 -6.39 2.67 17.06
CA GLU A 6 -7.87 2.60 17.08
C GLU A 6 -8.50 3.81 16.36
N GLN A 7 -7.93 5.01 16.51
CA GLN A 7 -8.36 6.21 15.78
C GLN A 7 -8.19 6.03 14.26
N VAL A 8 -7.01 5.58 13.80
CA VAL A 8 -6.77 5.30 12.38
C VAL A 8 -7.71 4.19 11.88
N ALA A 9 -8.07 3.23 12.73
CA ALA A 9 -8.94 2.11 12.35
C ALA A 9 -10.35 2.59 12.10
N SER A 10 -10.85 3.45 13.00
CA SER A 10 -12.13 4.13 12.82
C SER A 10 -12.15 4.94 11.52
N TYR A 11 -11.15 5.81 11.30
CA TYR A 11 -11.08 6.63 10.09
C TYR A 11 -11.02 5.79 8.80
N SER A 12 -10.30 4.67 8.83
CA SER A 12 -10.20 3.76 7.69
C SER A 12 -11.54 3.09 7.39
N ALA A 13 -12.24 2.61 8.42
CA ALA A 13 -13.56 2.00 8.29
C ALA A 13 -14.60 3.00 7.76
N ASP A 14 -14.60 4.23 8.30
CA ASP A 14 -15.50 5.32 7.87
C ASP A 14 -15.25 5.69 6.41
N TYR A 15 -13.97 5.83 6.02
CA TYR A 15 -13.59 6.14 4.64
C TYR A 15 -14.07 5.06 3.66
N LEU A 16 -13.74 3.79 3.93
CA LEU A 16 -14.11 2.67 3.06
C LEU A 16 -15.64 2.52 2.94
N SER A 17 -16.37 2.72 4.04
CA SER A 17 -17.84 2.67 4.05
C SER A 17 -18.47 3.80 3.21
N SER A 18 -17.80 4.96 3.12
CA SER A 18 -18.28 6.10 2.34
C SER A 18 -18.12 5.95 0.82
N LEU A 19 -17.23 5.07 0.35
CA LEU A 19 -16.82 5.01 -1.06
C LEU A 19 -17.98 4.80 -2.04
N LYS A 20 -19.01 4.06 -1.61
CA LYS A 20 -20.17 3.77 -2.47
C LYS A 20 -20.97 5.02 -2.82
N GLU A 21 -21.06 6.01 -1.94
CA GLU A 21 -21.88 7.21 -2.15
C GLU A 21 -21.03 8.45 -2.50
N ARG A 22 -19.70 8.37 -2.34
CA ARG A 22 -18.77 9.48 -2.58
C ARG A 22 -18.59 9.83 -4.06
N ARG A 23 -18.42 11.12 -4.38
CA ARG A 23 -17.93 11.54 -5.71
C ARG A 23 -16.53 10.95 -5.98
N VAL A 24 -16.24 10.62 -7.24
CA VAL A 24 -14.94 10.03 -7.64
C VAL A 24 -13.79 11.01 -7.43
N GLY A 25 -13.96 12.27 -7.83
CA GLY A 25 -12.98 13.33 -7.60
C GLY A 25 -13.45 14.32 -6.54
N PRO A 26 -12.53 15.03 -5.85
CA PRO A 26 -12.85 16.04 -4.87
C PRO A 26 -13.51 17.27 -5.51
N SER A 27 -14.17 18.10 -4.69
CA SER A 27 -14.62 19.43 -5.11
C SER A 27 -13.48 20.45 -5.09
N GLU A 28 -13.69 21.64 -5.66
CA GLU A 28 -12.70 22.72 -5.57
C GLU A 28 -12.51 23.19 -4.12
N GLU A 29 -13.57 23.18 -3.30
CA GLU A 29 -13.50 23.51 -1.88
C GLU A 29 -12.65 22.49 -1.11
N ASP A 30 -12.82 21.19 -1.39
CA ASP A 30 -12.02 20.14 -0.77
C ASP A 30 -10.54 20.24 -1.15
N LEU A 31 -10.24 20.59 -2.40
CA LEU A 31 -8.86 20.82 -2.86
C LEU A 31 -8.20 22.02 -2.16
N LYS A 32 -8.94 23.10 -1.89
CA LYS A 32 -8.41 24.26 -1.14
C LYS A 32 -7.96 23.90 0.27
N LEU A 33 -8.49 22.83 0.87
CA LEU A 33 -8.07 22.37 2.20
C LEU A 33 -6.63 21.87 2.24
N LEU A 34 -6.05 21.45 1.10
CA LEU A 34 -4.67 20.95 1.02
C LEU A 34 -3.65 21.99 1.49
N ASN A 35 -3.95 23.29 1.36
CA ASN A 35 -3.08 24.37 1.87
C ASN A 35 -2.86 24.28 3.39
N LYS A 36 -3.69 23.55 4.14
CA LYS A 36 -3.48 23.31 5.58
C LYS A 36 -2.34 22.33 5.88
N LEU A 37 -1.92 21.53 4.90
CA LEU A 37 -0.81 20.57 5.04
C LEU A 37 0.55 21.23 4.73
N ASP A 38 0.54 22.39 4.08
CA ASP A 38 1.74 23.15 3.73
C ASP A 38 2.00 24.23 4.79
N PHE A 39 2.77 23.85 5.81
CA PHE A 39 3.24 24.77 6.83
C PHE A 39 4.75 24.60 7.05
N PRO A 40 5.48 25.65 7.45
CA PRO A 40 6.93 25.59 7.64
C PRO A 40 7.33 24.51 8.64
N LEU A 41 8.47 23.86 8.37
CA LEU A 41 9.13 23.00 9.35
C LEU A 41 9.41 23.81 10.63
N HIS A 42 9.12 23.22 11.79
CA HIS A 42 9.29 23.86 13.08
C HIS A 42 9.90 22.91 14.11
N ASP A 43 10.58 23.47 15.11
CA ASP A 43 11.32 22.67 16.12
C ASP A 43 10.44 22.09 17.24
N LYS A 44 9.17 22.48 17.31
CA LYS A 44 8.21 21.96 18.30
C LYS A 44 7.62 20.63 17.84
N SER A 45 7.35 19.71 18.75
CA SER A 45 6.57 18.51 18.42
C SER A 45 5.07 18.84 18.27
N ILE A 46 4.39 18.13 17.35
CA ILE A 46 2.93 18.11 17.27
C ILE A 46 2.44 16.81 17.92
N ASN A 47 1.32 16.88 18.63
CA ASN A 47 0.66 15.68 19.13
C ASN A 47 0.28 14.74 17.96
N ALA A 48 0.60 13.44 18.08
CA ALA A 48 0.40 12.47 17.00
C ALA A 48 -1.08 12.28 16.61
N GLU A 49 -1.99 12.30 17.60
CA GLU A 49 -3.43 12.22 17.34
C GLU A 49 -3.94 13.43 16.55
N GLU A 50 -3.40 14.63 16.79
CA GLU A 50 -3.73 15.84 16.02
C GLU A 50 -3.17 15.78 14.60
N VAL A 51 -1.97 15.21 14.39
CA VAL A 51 -1.42 14.99 13.04
C VAL A 51 -2.31 14.02 12.25
N ILE A 52 -2.66 12.88 12.83
CA ILE A 52 -3.54 11.90 12.18
C ILE A 52 -4.93 12.48 11.90
N LYS A 53 -5.47 13.26 12.84
CA LYS A 53 -6.74 13.96 12.65
C LYS A 53 -6.68 14.95 11.49
N LEU A 54 -5.64 15.79 11.42
CA LEU A 54 -5.43 16.72 10.31
C LEU A 54 -5.34 16.00 8.96
N LEU A 55 -4.56 14.91 8.90
CA LEU A 55 -4.42 14.08 7.71
C LEU A 55 -5.77 13.48 7.27
N ASN A 56 -6.59 13.01 8.21
CA ASN A 56 -7.92 12.50 7.88
C ASN A 56 -8.90 13.61 7.45
N GLU A 57 -8.98 14.70 8.20
CA GLU A 57 -9.92 15.80 7.94
C GLU A 57 -9.69 16.48 6.58
N VAL A 58 -8.42 16.64 6.18
CA VAL A 58 -8.02 17.24 4.90
C VAL A 58 -7.90 16.17 3.82
N GLY A 59 -7.10 15.13 4.07
CA GLY A 59 -6.73 14.12 3.08
C GLY A 59 -7.91 13.32 2.58
N SER A 60 -8.77 12.82 3.47
CA SER A 60 -9.92 11.97 3.07
C SER A 60 -10.83 12.70 2.07
N LYS A 61 -11.05 14.01 2.25
CA LYS A 61 -11.85 14.88 1.40
C LYS A 61 -11.22 15.13 0.03
N ALA A 62 -9.92 15.35 0.01
CA ALA A 62 -9.17 15.65 -1.20
C ALA A 62 -8.71 14.40 -2.00
N THR A 63 -9.07 13.18 -1.57
CA THR A 63 -8.72 11.95 -2.30
C THR A 63 -9.50 11.82 -3.62
N ILE A 64 -8.85 11.18 -4.60
CA ILE A 64 -9.59 10.49 -5.67
C ILE A 64 -10.06 9.16 -5.10
N ALA A 65 -11.35 8.86 -5.20
CA ALA A 65 -11.97 7.64 -4.67
C ALA A 65 -11.66 6.42 -5.57
N ILE A 66 -10.38 6.11 -5.78
CA ILE A 66 -9.88 5.06 -6.67
C ILE A 66 -10.40 3.67 -6.26
N ALA A 67 -10.54 3.42 -4.95
CA ALA A 67 -11.08 2.16 -4.44
C ALA A 67 -12.61 2.02 -4.62
N GLY A 68 -13.30 3.07 -5.07
CA GLY A 68 -14.73 3.04 -5.36
C GLY A 68 -15.03 2.53 -6.77
N GLY A 69 -16.17 1.85 -6.95
CA GLY A 69 -16.56 1.22 -8.22
C GLY A 69 -16.92 2.15 -9.39
N ARG A 70 -16.64 3.46 -9.28
CA ARG A 70 -16.93 4.47 -10.32
C ARG A 70 -15.67 5.15 -10.88
N PHE A 71 -14.48 4.76 -10.43
CA PHE A 71 -13.23 5.26 -10.98
C PHE A 71 -12.74 4.35 -12.11
N PHE A 72 -12.56 4.90 -13.31
CA PHE A 72 -12.18 4.16 -14.53
C PHE A 72 -10.87 4.67 -15.16
N GLY A 73 -10.04 5.38 -14.39
CA GLY A 73 -8.79 5.95 -14.87
C GLY A 73 -7.58 5.09 -14.51
N PHE A 74 -6.60 5.02 -15.42
CA PHE A 74 -5.31 4.33 -15.21
C PHE A 74 -5.44 2.84 -14.81
N VAL A 75 -4.31 2.22 -14.43
CA VAL A 75 -4.24 0.84 -13.92
C VAL A 75 -3.79 0.90 -12.46
N ILE A 76 -4.65 1.44 -11.58
CA ILE A 76 -4.32 1.71 -10.18
C ILE A 76 -5.49 1.43 -9.24
N GLY A 77 -5.14 1.08 -8.00
CA GLY A 77 -6.09 0.82 -6.90
C GLY A 77 -6.80 -0.54 -7.00
N GLY A 78 -8.00 -0.61 -6.44
CA GLY A 78 -8.75 -1.88 -6.33
C GLY A 78 -8.33 -2.76 -5.14
N SER A 79 -7.70 -2.19 -4.10
CA SER A 79 -7.34 -2.93 -2.89
C SER A 79 -8.56 -3.56 -2.22
N LEU A 80 -8.45 -4.84 -1.86
CA LEU A 80 -9.49 -5.53 -1.08
C LEU A 80 -9.38 -5.13 0.40
N PRO A 81 -10.47 -5.12 1.18
CA PRO A 81 -10.40 -4.81 2.62
C PRO A 81 -9.39 -5.68 3.38
N VAL A 82 -9.26 -6.95 2.99
CA VAL A 82 -8.28 -7.87 3.60
C VAL A 82 -6.84 -7.47 3.30
N THR A 83 -6.53 -6.88 2.13
CA THR A 83 -5.17 -6.43 1.81
C THR A 83 -4.79 -5.19 2.60
N VAL A 84 -5.77 -4.32 2.91
CA VAL A 84 -5.56 -3.18 3.81
C VAL A 84 -5.25 -3.67 5.23
N ALA A 85 -6.05 -4.61 5.76
CA ALA A 85 -5.82 -5.19 7.08
C ALA A 85 -4.48 -5.94 7.17
N ALA A 86 -4.10 -6.69 6.15
CA ALA A 86 -2.81 -7.37 6.10
C ALA A 86 -1.64 -6.37 6.05
N SER A 87 -1.77 -5.26 5.31
CA SER A 87 -0.77 -4.20 5.25
C SER A 87 -0.53 -3.54 6.62
N TRP A 88 -1.58 -3.44 7.44
CA TRP A 88 -1.45 -2.98 8.83
C TRP A 88 -0.60 -3.92 9.67
N LEU A 89 -0.83 -5.23 9.58
CA LEU A 89 0.00 -6.22 10.27
C LEU A 89 1.46 -6.14 9.79
N ASN A 90 1.67 -6.09 8.48
CA ASN A 90 3.00 -5.99 7.89
C ASN A 90 3.76 -4.76 8.42
N THR A 91 3.12 -3.59 8.42
CA THR A 91 3.72 -2.35 8.93
C THR A 91 3.94 -2.41 10.44
N THR A 92 3.04 -3.06 11.19
CA THR A 92 3.15 -3.18 12.65
C THR A 92 4.29 -4.11 13.08
N TRP A 93 4.56 -5.18 12.31
CA TRP A 93 5.65 -6.11 12.60
C TRP A 93 7.03 -5.55 12.27
N ASP A 94 7.11 -4.56 11.38
CA ASP A 94 8.34 -3.84 11.01
C ASP A 94 9.52 -4.77 10.68
N GLN A 95 9.29 -5.66 9.71
CA GLN A 95 10.25 -6.71 9.36
C GLN A 95 10.92 -6.45 8.00
N ASN A 96 12.22 -6.78 7.89
CA ASN A 96 12.95 -6.75 6.63
C ASN A 96 13.03 -8.17 6.03
N ALA A 97 12.25 -8.42 4.97
CA ALA A 97 12.17 -9.71 4.30
C ALA A 97 13.33 -10.02 3.32
N GLY A 98 14.37 -9.19 3.25
CA GLY A 98 15.49 -9.42 2.34
C GLY A 98 16.35 -10.65 2.67
N LEU A 99 16.29 -11.14 3.92
CA LEU A 99 17.00 -12.33 4.38
C LEU A 99 16.16 -13.08 5.42
N PHE A 100 16.22 -14.41 5.43
CA PHE A 100 15.53 -15.22 6.44
C PHE A 100 15.88 -14.82 7.88
N ALA A 101 17.14 -14.47 8.13
CA ALA A 101 17.58 -13.99 9.44
C ALA A 101 16.94 -12.66 9.86
N GLY A 102 16.50 -11.82 8.91
CA GLY A 102 15.85 -10.53 9.14
C GLY A 102 14.32 -10.62 9.21
N SER A 103 13.72 -11.62 8.55
CA SER A 103 12.30 -11.92 8.69
C SER A 103 11.98 -13.37 8.29
N PRO A 104 11.95 -14.31 9.24
CA PRO A 104 11.54 -15.68 8.96
C PRO A 104 10.09 -15.73 8.44
N ILE A 105 9.19 -14.94 9.04
CA ILE A 105 7.79 -14.90 8.64
C ILE A 105 7.60 -14.31 7.24
N GLY A 106 8.30 -13.21 6.92
CA GLY A 106 8.24 -12.60 5.59
C GLY A 106 8.73 -13.57 4.52
N THR A 107 9.86 -14.23 4.76
CA THR A 107 10.43 -15.23 3.84
C THR A 107 9.46 -16.37 3.58
N VAL A 108 8.88 -16.96 4.63
CA VAL A 108 7.94 -18.09 4.48
C VAL A 108 6.65 -17.65 3.75
N LEU A 109 6.11 -16.48 4.06
CA LEU A 109 4.92 -15.96 3.38
C LEU A 109 5.19 -15.71 1.90
N GLU A 110 6.36 -15.18 1.53
CA GLU A 110 6.77 -15.01 0.15
C GLU A 110 6.92 -16.36 -0.57
N GLU A 111 7.62 -17.33 0.01
CA GLU A 111 7.79 -18.66 -0.58
C GLU A 111 6.45 -19.38 -0.83
N VAL A 112 5.54 -19.34 0.14
CA VAL A 112 4.20 -19.94 0.01
C VAL A 112 3.40 -19.23 -1.08
N SER A 113 3.44 -17.90 -1.11
CA SER A 113 2.71 -17.11 -2.11
C SER A 113 3.27 -17.33 -3.52
N LEU A 114 4.59 -17.45 -3.67
CA LEU A 114 5.23 -17.77 -4.95
C LEU A 114 4.80 -19.14 -5.46
N LYS A 115 4.75 -20.17 -4.60
CA LYS A 115 4.26 -21.50 -4.98
C LYS A 115 2.84 -21.43 -5.53
N TRP A 116 1.94 -20.69 -4.86
CA TRP A 116 0.58 -20.49 -5.36
C TRP A 116 0.55 -19.75 -6.70
N LEU A 117 1.43 -18.76 -6.92
CA LEU A 117 1.50 -18.05 -8.20
C LEU A 117 2.00 -18.97 -9.33
N LEU A 118 2.98 -19.84 -9.07
CA LEU A 118 3.42 -20.84 -10.05
C LEU A 118 2.27 -21.77 -10.44
N ASP A 119 1.48 -22.24 -9.46
CA ASP A 119 0.30 -23.07 -9.70
C ASP A 119 -0.76 -22.32 -10.52
N ILE A 120 -1.11 -21.09 -10.14
CA ILE A 120 -2.11 -20.25 -10.84
C ILE A 120 -1.71 -20.01 -12.30
N PHE A 121 -0.42 -19.80 -12.57
CA PHE A 121 0.09 -19.54 -13.91
C PHE A 121 0.49 -20.81 -14.68
N ASN A 122 0.32 -22.00 -14.11
CA ASN A 122 0.75 -23.29 -14.67
C ASN A 122 2.24 -23.30 -15.09
N LEU A 123 3.11 -22.76 -14.25
CA LEU A 123 4.57 -22.74 -14.47
C LEU A 123 5.25 -23.96 -13.84
N PRO A 124 6.45 -24.36 -14.30
CA PRO A 124 7.21 -25.46 -13.68
C PRO A 124 7.49 -25.18 -12.19
N THR A 125 7.37 -26.20 -11.34
CA THR A 125 7.48 -26.04 -9.88
C THR A 125 8.91 -25.72 -9.43
N GLU A 126 9.90 -26.03 -10.26
CA GLU A 126 11.30 -25.65 -10.08
C GLU A 126 11.61 -24.18 -10.43
N SER A 127 10.62 -23.44 -10.96
CA SER A 127 10.80 -22.03 -11.29
C SER A 127 11.07 -21.21 -10.03
N ALA A 128 12.03 -20.29 -10.12
CA ALA A 128 12.29 -19.30 -9.08
C ALA A 128 11.50 -18.01 -9.35
N GLY A 129 11.20 -17.27 -8.29
CA GLY A 129 10.55 -15.97 -8.36
C GLY A 129 10.92 -15.10 -7.16
N ALA A 130 10.57 -13.82 -7.24
CA ALA A 130 10.74 -12.87 -6.16
C ALA A 130 9.64 -11.80 -6.22
N PHE A 131 9.23 -11.29 -5.06
CA PHE A 131 8.38 -10.11 -5.00
C PHE A 131 9.23 -8.85 -5.19
N VAL A 132 8.73 -7.93 -5.99
CA VAL A 132 9.38 -6.64 -6.31
C VAL A 132 8.37 -5.52 -6.18
N THR A 133 8.87 -4.28 -6.10
CA THR A 133 8.03 -3.10 -5.84
C THR A 133 7.03 -2.76 -6.94
N GLY A 134 7.22 -3.29 -8.16
CA GLY A 134 6.29 -3.10 -9.26
C GLY A 134 6.82 -3.62 -10.60
N ALA A 135 6.02 -3.44 -11.65
CA ALA A 135 6.28 -4.00 -12.98
C ALA A 135 7.64 -3.57 -13.58
N THR A 136 8.08 -2.34 -13.33
CA THR A 136 9.40 -1.86 -13.78
C THR A 136 10.53 -2.71 -13.21
N MET A 137 10.51 -3.00 -11.91
CA MET A 137 11.53 -3.84 -11.26
C MET A 137 11.39 -5.31 -11.64
N ALA A 138 10.18 -5.79 -11.94
CA ALA A 138 9.98 -7.14 -12.47
C ALA A 138 10.64 -7.27 -13.84
N ASN A 139 10.36 -6.34 -14.75
CA ASN A 139 10.95 -6.33 -16.09
C ASN A 139 12.48 -6.17 -16.04
N PHE A 140 12.98 -5.25 -15.21
CA PHE A 140 14.42 -5.07 -15.05
C PHE A 140 15.11 -6.35 -14.56
N THR A 141 14.58 -6.99 -13.53
CA THR A 141 15.12 -8.24 -12.96
C THR A 141 15.12 -9.36 -14.00
N SER A 142 14.00 -9.54 -14.72
CA SER A 142 13.87 -10.55 -15.77
C SER A 142 14.85 -10.32 -16.92
N LEU A 143 14.99 -9.08 -17.39
CA LEU A 143 15.95 -8.73 -18.44
C LEU A 143 17.40 -8.92 -17.99
N ALA A 144 17.72 -8.57 -16.74
CA ALA A 144 19.05 -8.79 -16.17
C ALA A 144 19.40 -10.28 -16.09
N ALA A 145 18.45 -11.13 -15.67
CA ALA A 145 18.60 -12.57 -15.63
C ALA A 145 18.80 -13.17 -17.03
N ALA A 146 17.95 -12.79 -17.99
CA ALA A 146 18.06 -13.23 -19.39
C ALA A 146 19.40 -12.82 -20.02
N ARG A 147 19.84 -11.56 -19.81
CA ARG A 147 21.15 -11.09 -20.28
C ARG A 147 22.28 -11.92 -19.69
N ASN A 148 22.24 -12.21 -18.39
CA ASN A 148 23.27 -13.02 -17.72
C ASN A 148 23.34 -14.44 -18.30
N TYR A 149 22.18 -15.06 -18.54
CA TYR A 149 22.10 -16.39 -19.17
C TYR A 149 22.72 -16.42 -20.57
N LEU A 150 22.47 -15.38 -21.40
CA LEU A 150 23.02 -15.29 -22.77
C LEU A 150 24.49 -14.87 -22.82
N SER A 151 25.03 -14.29 -21.74
CA SER A 151 26.43 -13.84 -21.67
C SER A 151 27.37 -14.92 -21.10
N LYS A 152 26.83 -16.09 -20.77
CA LYS A 152 27.56 -17.31 -20.42
C LYS A 152 27.68 -18.19 -21.65
#